data_AF-A0A1C4IV17-F1
#
_entry.id   AF-A0A1C4IV17-F1
#
_cell.length_a   1.000
_cell.length_b   1.000
_cell.length_c   1.000
_cell.angle_alpha   90.00
_cell.angle_beta   90.00
_cell.angle_gamma   90.00
#
_symmetry.space_group_name_H-M   'P 1'
#
loop_
_entity.id
_entity.type
_entity.pdbx_description
1 polymer ?
#
loop_
_entity_poly.entity_id
_entity_poly.type
_entity_poly.pdbx_seq_one_letter_code
_entity_poly.pdbx_strand_id
1 'polypeptide(L)' 'MTDTPAPAIDQIWQDNDPRSHGRKVRITEIDGTHAIVELVVLRSVGHRGSKPGRRTRIRLDRFRPTSTGYRYVGPA' A
#
# COMPACT_ATOMS: atom_id res chain seq x y z
N MET A 1 -5.52 -10.94 18.39
CA MET A 1 -6.13 -10.38 17.17
C MET A 1 -5.58 -8.98 17.02
N THR A 2 -4.64 -8.77 16.09
CA THR A 2 -4.13 -7.41 15.83
C THR A 2 -5.22 -6.66 15.10
N ASP A 3 -5.87 -5.74 15.82
CA ASP A 3 -6.87 -4.84 15.27
C ASP A 3 -6.23 -4.09 14.09
N THR A 4 -6.74 -4.35 12.88
CA THR A 4 -6.22 -3.69 11.69
C THR A 4 -6.96 -2.37 11.56
N PRO A 5 -6.28 -1.22 11.58
CA PRO A 5 -6.97 0.05 11.53
C PRO A 5 -7.76 0.18 10.23
N ALA A 6 -8.87 0.89 10.29
CA ALA A 6 -9.60 1.27 9.09
C ALA A 6 -8.66 2.05 8.14
N PRO A 7 -8.66 1.73 6.84
CA PRO A 7 -7.83 2.45 5.87
C PRO A 7 -8.22 3.93 5.83
N ALA A 8 -7.22 4.80 5.97
CA ALA A 8 -7.36 6.25 5.96
C ALA A 8 -6.25 6.90 5.13
N ILE A 9 -6.49 8.15 4.72
CA ILE A 9 -5.50 8.99 4.03
C ILE A 9 -4.25 9.14 4.91
N ASP A 10 -3.08 9.24 4.28
CA ASP A 10 -1.77 9.36 4.91
C ASP A 10 -1.35 8.15 5.79
N GLN A 11 -1.90 6.98 5.49
CA GLN A 11 -1.42 5.71 6.05
C GLN A 11 -0.52 4.95 5.07
N ILE A 12 0.53 4.32 5.61
CA ILE A 12 1.43 3.42 4.90
C ILE A 12 1.03 1.96 5.12
N TRP A 13 0.93 1.25 4.01
CA TRP A 13 0.57 -0.16 3.94
C TRP A 13 1.59 -0.95 3.13
N GLN A 14 1.96 -2.13 3.61
CA GLN A 14 2.90 -3.03 2.94
C GLN A 14 2.16 -4.17 2.27
N ASP A 15 2.49 -4.43 1.01
CA ASP A 15 2.00 -5.58 0.26
C ASP A 15 2.59 -6.87 0.83
N ASN A 16 1.73 -7.81 1.22
CA ASN A 16 2.17 -9.14 1.67
C ASN A 16 2.29 -10.13 0.51
N ASP A 17 1.93 -9.76 -0.73
CA ASP A 17 2.05 -10.67 -1.88
C ASP A 17 3.52 -11.11 -2.03
N PRO A 18 3.83 -12.43 -1.96
CA PRO A 18 5.19 -12.93 -2.10
C PRO A 18 5.80 -12.59 -3.46
N ARG A 19 5.01 -12.26 -4.49
CA ARG A 19 5.53 -11.82 -5.79
C ARG A 19 6.00 -10.36 -5.79
N SER A 20 5.62 -9.58 -4.78
CA SER A 20 5.84 -8.13 -4.72
C SER A 20 6.65 -7.72 -3.48
N HIS A 21 7.66 -8.52 -3.15
CA HIS A 21 8.54 -8.33 -1.98
C HIS A 21 8.92 -6.86 -1.75
N GLY A 22 8.58 -6.33 -0.57
CA GLY A 22 8.98 -5.00 -0.12
C GLY A 22 8.18 -3.83 -0.66
N ARG A 23 7.08 -4.06 -1.40
CA ARG A 23 6.22 -2.97 -1.89
C ARG A 23 5.48 -2.30 -0.73
N LYS A 24 5.69 -0.99 -0.58
CA LYS A 24 4.96 -0.12 0.35
C LYS A 24 4.19 0.95 -0.40
N VAL A 25 2.96 1.21 0.03
CA VAL A 25 2.06 2.18 -0.58
C VAL A 25 1.50 3.11 0.48
N ARG A 26 1.30 4.38 0.12
CA ARG A 26 0.65 5.41 0.94
C ARG A 26 -0.73 5.68 0.34
N ILE A 27 -1.76 5.69 1.16
CA ILE A 27 -3.10 6.13 0.73
C ILE A 27 -3.11 7.66 0.59
N THR A 28 -3.42 8.15 -0.60
CA THR A 28 -3.54 9.58 -0.88
C THR A 28 -4.97 10.05 -1.00
N GLU A 29 -5.89 9.13 -1.32
CA GLU A 29 -7.31 9.42 -1.48
C GLU A 29 -8.14 8.16 -1.22
N ILE A 30 -9.38 8.34 -0.78
CA ILE A 30 -10.37 7.26 -0.67
C ILE A 30 -11.59 7.66 -1.48
N ASP A 31 -11.98 6.78 -2.39
CA ASP A 31 -13.13 6.91 -3.27
C ASP A 31 -14.02 5.67 -3.15
N GLY A 32 -15.09 5.80 -2.38
CA GLY A 32 -16.09 4.76 -2.14
C GLY A 32 -15.48 3.47 -1.60
N THR A 33 -15.33 2.48 -2.48
CA THR A 33 -14.79 1.15 -2.14
C THR A 33 -13.29 0.99 -2.39
N HIS A 34 -12.61 2.06 -2.84
CA HIS A 34 -11.21 2.02 -3.24
C HIS A 34 -10.39 3.11 -2.54
N ALA A 35 -9.12 2.81 -2.28
CA ALA A 35 -8.08 3.78 -1.99
C ALA A 35 -7.23 4.04 -3.24
N ILE A 36 -6.91 5.30 -3.50
CA ILE A 36 -5.84 5.68 -4.41
C ILE A 36 -4.56 5.74 -3.60
N VAL A 37 -3.54 5.03 -4.08
CA VAL A 37 -2.27 4.91 -3.38
C VAL A 37 -1.08 5.29 -4.26
N GLU A 38 -0.05 5.81 -3.62
CA GLU A 38 1.25 6.10 -4.22
C GLU A 38 2.31 5.17 -3.63
N LEU A 39 3.33 4.83 -4.42
CA LEU A 39 4.43 3.97 -3.98
C LEU A 39 5.38 4.78 -3.07
N VAL A 40 5.65 4.28 -1.84
CA VAL A 40 6.46 4.99 -0.83
C VAL A 40 7.97 4.83 -1.08
N VAL A 41 8.40 3.71 -1.68
CA VAL A 41 9.83 3.41 -1.87
C VAL A 41 10.18 3.45 -3.35
N LEU A 42 11.08 4.34 -3.76
CA LEU A 42 11.84 4.13 -5.00
C LEU A 42 12.65 2.85 -4.84
N ARG A 43 12.57 1.93 -5.81
CA ARG A 43 13.47 0.78 -5.85
C ARG A 43 14.92 1.29 -5.90
N SER A 44 15.60 1.31 -4.77
CA SER A 44 17.05 1.39 -4.74
C SER A 44 17.58 0.05 -5.23
N VAL A 45 18.49 0.11 -6.21
CA VAL A 45 19.20 -1.00 -6.87
C VAL A 45 18.50 -1.57 -8.12
N GLY A 46 19.05 -1.19 -9.29
CA GLY A 46 19.15 -2.03 -10.49
C GLY A 46 18.03 -1.97 -11.53
N HIS A 47 16.80 -1.57 -11.19
CA HIS A 47 15.69 -1.59 -12.14
C HIS A 47 15.01 -0.23 -12.19
N ARG A 48 14.98 0.39 -13.40
CA ARG A 48 14.31 1.66 -13.73
C ARG A 48 13.20 1.95 -12.73
N GLY A 49 13.52 2.81 -11.75
CA GLY A 49 12.65 3.08 -10.61
C GLY A 49 11.25 3.34 -11.12
N SER A 50 10.28 2.56 -10.63
CA SER A 50 8.88 2.90 -10.84
C SER A 50 8.72 4.35 -10.41
N LYS A 51 8.35 5.23 -11.34
CA LYS A 51 8.36 6.68 -11.12
C LYS A 51 7.60 6.99 -9.82
N PRO A 52 8.19 7.76 -8.87
CA PRO A 52 7.43 8.26 -7.73
C PRO A 52 6.18 8.99 -8.27
N GLY A 53 5.03 8.75 -7.64
CA GLY A 53 3.75 9.31 -8.08
C GLY A 53 2.89 8.43 -9.00
N ARG A 54 3.27 7.18 -9.29
CA ARG A 54 2.33 6.24 -9.95
C ARG A 54 1.18 5.91 -9.00
N ARG A 55 0.05 6.57 -9.21
CA ARG A 55 -1.20 6.31 -8.51
C ARG A 55 -1.79 4.97 -8.93
N THR A 56 -2.14 4.14 -7.96
CA THR A 56 -2.80 2.85 -8.17
C THR A 56 -4.09 2.82 -7.36
N ARG A 57 -5.16 2.28 -7.95
CA ARG A 57 -6.43 2.07 -7.26
C ARG A 57 -6.45 0.69 -6.62
N ILE A 58 -6.72 0.59 -5.32
CA ILE A 58 -6.75 -0.65 -4.55
C ILE A 58 -8.08 -0.71 -3.78
N ARG A 59 -8.75 -1.86 -3.79
CA ARG A 59 -9.99 -2.03 -3.01
C ARG A 59 -9.72 -1.97 -1.50
N LEU A 60 -10.61 -1.32 -0.76
CA LEU A 60 -10.47 -1.14 0.69
C LEU A 60 -10.42 -2.47 1.46
N ASP A 61 -11.14 -3.48 0.96
CA ASP A 61 -11.17 -4.84 1.52
C ASP A 61 -9.84 -5.60 1.42
N ARG A 62 -8.85 -5.08 0.68
CA ARG A 62 -7.50 -5.63 0.61
C ARG A 62 -6.58 -5.13 1.71
N PHE A 63 -6.92 -4.07 2.43
CA PHE A 63 -6.15 -3.54 3.56
C PHE A 63 -6.38 -4.33 4.84
N ARG A 64 -6.00 -5.60 4.76
CA ARG A 64 -6.01 -6.57 5.86
C ARG A 64 -4.80 -7.48 5.70
N PRO A 65 -4.16 -7.91 6.80
CA PRO A 65 -2.91 -8.66 6.75
C PRO A 65 -3.14 -10.14 6.39
N THR A 66 -3.78 -10.42 5.25
CA THR A 66 -3.85 -11.77 4.66
C THR A 66 -2.61 -12.07 3.81
N SER A 67 -2.50 -13.30 3.30
CA SER A 67 -1.36 -13.75 2.47
C SER A 67 -1.14 -12.96 1.18
N THR A 68 -2.16 -12.25 0.68
CA THR A 68 -2.07 -11.39 -0.51
C THR A 68 -2.68 -10.00 -0.27
N GLY A 69 -2.92 -9.66 1.00
CA GLY A 69 -3.48 -8.39 1.40
C GLY A 69 -2.38 -7.38 1.75
N TYR A 70 -2.80 -6.25 2.28
CA TYR A 70 -1.91 -5.22 2.76
C TYR A 70 -1.89 -5.20 4.28
N ARG A 71 -0.70 -5.17 4.85
CA ARG A 71 -0.47 -4.99 6.29
C ARG A 71 -0.23 -3.52 6.60
N TYR A 72 -0.92 -2.99 7.61
CA TYR A 72 -0.66 -1.65 8.12
C TYR A 72 0.75 -1.57 8.70
N VAL A 73 1.51 -0.53 8.32
CA VAL A 73 2.88 -0.29 8.81
C VAL A 73 2.90 0.86 9.79
N GLY A 74 2.18 1.94 9.50
CA GLY A 74 2.21 3.19 10.27
C GLY A 74 1.64 4.37 9.49
N PRO A 75 1.61 5.56 10.11
CA PRO A 75 1.35 6.82 9.39
C PRO A 75 2.49 7.16 8.42
N ALA A 76 2.18 7.99 7.42
CA ALA A 76 3.13 8.47 6.40
C ALA A 76 4.07 9.58 6.90
#